data_AF-A0A1N7QTN5-F1
#
_entry.id   AF-A0A1N7QTN5-F1
#
_cell.length_a   1.000
_cell.length_b   1.000
_cell.length_c   1.000
_cell.angle_alpha   90.00
_cell.angle_beta   90.00
_cell.angle_gamma   90.00
#
_symmetry.space_group_name_H-M   'P 1'
#
loop_
_entity.id
_entity.type
_entity.pdbx_description
1 polymer ?
#
loop_
_entity_poly.entity_id
_entity_poly.type
_entity_poly.pdbx_seq_one_letter_code
_entity_poly.pdbx_strand_id
1 'polypeptide(L)'
;MKAKFLSPYIALFFFTAHKAQVGIGINNPSSSAVLELSSTNKGLLMNSVALTSTTSATPFGSNVEGMWVYNTATAGTAPNNVIPGLYYNDGTKWVLMSINNDLPKVGDIKSSMATADHDGWYLLNGRTVSTLPAVSQTNAVALGFSTTLPSSNDRILKGKNASEAIAATGGSNSYSIAQANLPNVNITGTTASSGAHTHSYTNRGVNYWNYNAGSINTTRTIDTETRTTAAAGDHSHTISVASGGTNTAITQYPKHLVVQYFIYLGK
;
A
#
# COMPACT_ATOMS: atom_id res chain seq x y z
N MET A 1 107.42 -33.47 -12.16
CA MET A 1 106.41 -33.21 -11.12
C MET A 1 105.05 -33.10 -11.81
N LYS A 2 104.08 -33.97 -11.51
CA LYS A 2 102.76 -33.99 -12.17
C LYS A 2 101.77 -33.19 -11.33
N ALA A 3 101.27 -32.06 -11.84
CA ALA A 3 100.21 -31.30 -11.18
C ALA A 3 98.89 -32.05 -11.32
N LYS A 4 98.27 -32.44 -10.20
CA LYS A 4 96.93 -33.02 -10.18
C LYS A 4 95.92 -31.88 -10.02
N PHE A 5 95.13 -31.64 -11.06
CA PHE A 5 93.98 -30.73 -11.00
C PHE A 5 92.89 -31.36 -10.13
N LEU A 6 92.49 -30.66 -9.07
CA LEU A 6 91.35 -31.02 -8.23
C LEU A 6 90.10 -30.42 -8.88
N SER A 7 89.23 -31.26 -9.44
CA SER A 7 87.96 -30.83 -10.03
C SER A 7 86.92 -30.66 -8.91
N PRO A 8 86.32 -29.47 -8.71
CA PRO A 8 85.21 -29.33 -7.78
C PRO A 8 83.92 -29.77 -8.47
N TYR A 9 83.38 -30.92 -8.07
CA TYR A 9 82.00 -31.29 -8.38
C TYR A 9 81.05 -30.37 -7.61
N ILE A 10 80.52 -29.35 -8.28
CA ILE A 10 79.40 -28.56 -7.77
C ILE A 10 78.15 -29.44 -7.81
N ALA A 11 77.65 -29.82 -6.63
CA ALA A 11 76.33 -30.44 -6.49
C ALA A 11 75.25 -29.35 -6.61
N LEU A 12 74.49 -29.40 -7.69
CA LEU A 12 73.36 -28.50 -7.94
C LEU A 12 72.16 -28.95 -7.09
N PHE A 13 71.92 -28.27 -5.97
CA PHE A 13 70.70 -28.43 -5.19
C PHE A 13 69.51 -27.81 -5.95
N PHE A 14 68.66 -28.65 -6.54
CA PHE A 14 67.36 -28.22 -7.05
C PHE A 14 66.42 -27.97 -5.87
N PHE A 15 66.23 -26.71 -5.49
CA PHE A 15 65.14 -26.32 -4.59
C PHE A 15 63.84 -26.31 -5.40
N THR A 16 62.99 -27.33 -5.22
CA THR A 16 61.61 -27.26 -5.69
C THR A 16 60.82 -26.33 -4.76
N ALA A 17 60.15 -25.33 -5.33
CA ALA A 17 59.28 -24.45 -4.57
C ALA A 17 58.08 -25.26 -4.04
N HIS A 18 58.06 -25.50 -2.73
CA HIS A 18 56.93 -26.17 -2.08
C HIS A 18 55.78 -25.17 -1.95
N LYS A 19 54.61 -25.53 -2.45
CA LYS A 19 53.38 -24.75 -2.27
C LYS A 19 52.86 -25.01 -0.85
N ALA A 20 52.76 -23.97 -0.01
CA ALA A 20 52.34 -24.07 1.39
C ALA A 20 50.82 -24.01 1.59
N GLN A 21 50.03 -24.54 0.65
CA GLN A 21 48.57 -24.54 0.73
C GLN A 21 48.11 -25.62 1.71
N VAL A 22 47.16 -25.28 2.58
CA VAL A 22 46.58 -26.21 3.54
C VAL A 22 45.27 -26.74 2.97
N GLY A 23 45.27 -28.00 2.57
CA GLY A 23 44.05 -28.76 2.28
C GLY A 23 43.67 -29.64 3.45
N ILE A 24 42.44 -29.51 3.96
CA ILE A 24 41.88 -30.46 4.93
C ILE A 24 40.77 -31.25 4.24
N GLY A 25 41.00 -32.54 4.00
CA GLY A 25 40.07 -33.41 3.28
C GLY A 25 40.15 -33.32 1.75
N ILE A 26 41.17 -32.66 1.19
CA ILE A 26 41.40 -32.54 -0.26
C ILE A 26 42.90 -32.60 -0.59
N ASN A 27 43.25 -33.31 -1.66
CA ASN A 27 44.66 -33.55 -2.06
C ASN A 27 45.22 -32.47 -3.00
N ASN A 28 44.36 -31.67 -3.62
CA ASN A 28 44.76 -30.58 -4.50
C ASN A 28 43.86 -29.36 -4.24
N PRO A 29 44.16 -28.58 -3.18
CA PRO A 29 43.46 -27.33 -2.91
C PRO A 29 43.50 -26.38 -4.10
N SER A 30 42.50 -25.53 -4.20
CA SER A 30 42.43 -24.43 -5.16
C SER A 30 43.71 -23.59 -5.11
N SER A 31 44.24 -23.24 -6.28
CA SER A 31 45.41 -22.37 -6.38
C SER A 31 45.18 -20.97 -5.82
N SER A 32 43.92 -20.56 -5.70
CA SER A 32 43.48 -19.30 -5.11
C SER A 32 43.20 -19.37 -3.60
N ALA A 33 43.38 -20.53 -2.96
CA ALA A 33 43.14 -20.71 -1.53
C ALA A 33 44.44 -21.02 -0.76
N VAL A 34 44.64 -20.34 0.37
CA VAL A 34 45.67 -20.72 1.35
C VAL A 34 45.17 -21.85 2.26
N LEU A 35 43.86 -21.88 2.55
CA LEU A 35 43.17 -22.93 3.28
C LEU A 35 41.92 -23.36 2.52
N GLU A 36 41.76 -24.65 2.24
CA GLU A 36 40.53 -25.24 1.71
C GLU A 36 40.08 -26.41 2.58
N LEU A 37 38.79 -26.42 2.93
CA LEU A 37 38.15 -27.47 3.72
C LEU A 37 37.16 -28.21 2.83
N SER A 38 37.38 -29.51 2.61
CA SER A 38 36.48 -30.34 1.82
C SER A 38 35.95 -31.50 2.67
N SER A 39 34.66 -31.45 2.97
CA SER A 39 33.94 -32.50 3.67
C SER A 39 32.45 -32.42 3.33
N THR A 40 31.79 -33.57 3.23
CA THR A 40 30.33 -33.64 2.99
C THR A 40 29.51 -33.60 4.27
N ASN A 41 30.15 -33.73 5.45
CA ASN A 41 29.46 -33.84 6.74
C ASN A 41 30.17 -33.13 7.90
N LYS A 42 31.17 -32.27 7.62
CA LYS A 42 31.85 -31.42 8.61
C LYS A 42 31.87 -29.98 8.11
N GLY A 43 31.87 -29.04 9.05
CA GLY A 43 32.01 -27.61 8.78
C GLY A 43 33.20 -27.00 9.51
N LEU A 44 33.43 -25.71 9.30
CA LEU A 44 34.38 -24.91 10.07
C LEU A 44 33.69 -24.37 11.32
N LEU A 45 34.14 -24.80 12.50
CA LEU A 45 33.76 -24.16 13.75
C LEU A 45 34.65 -22.94 13.97
N MET A 46 34.09 -21.75 13.76
CA MET A 46 34.79 -20.48 14.00
C MET A 46 35.08 -20.28 15.49
N ASN A 47 36.08 -19.45 15.79
CA ASN A 47 36.35 -19.03 17.16
C ASN A 47 35.08 -18.38 17.76
N SER A 48 34.63 -18.93 18.88
CA SER A 48 33.47 -18.43 19.61
C SER A 48 33.91 -17.30 20.55
N VAL A 49 33.27 -16.16 20.41
CA VAL A 49 33.65 -14.92 21.09
C VAL A 49 32.41 -14.30 21.73
N ALA A 50 32.56 -13.64 22.87
CA ALA A 50 31.52 -12.82 23.47
C ALA A 50 31.78 -11.35 23.13
N LEU A 51 31.18 -10.85 22.05
CA LEU A 51 31.26 -9.44 21.67
C LEU A 51 30.41 -8.59 22.61
N THR A 52 30.82 -7.36 22.88
CA THR A 52 30.10 -6.43 23.76
C THR A 52 29.30 -5.38 22.99
N SER A 53 29.77 -4.97 21.81
CA SER A 53 29.07 -4.10 20.86
C SER A 53 29.68 -4.26 19.47
N THR A 54 29.02 -3.76 18.43
CA THR A 54 29.56 -3.78 17.06
C THR A 54 30.80 -2.91 16.92
N THR A 55 30.96 -1.85 17.70
CA THR A 55 32.09 -0.91 17.60
C THR A 55 33.28 -1.29 18.50
N SER A 56 33.10 -2.24 19.41
CA SER A 56 34.15 -2.65 20.33
C SER A 56 35.08 -3.68 19.71
N ALA A 57 36.37 -3.42 19.77
CA ALA A 57 37.42 -4.38 19.40
C ALA A 57 37.59 -5.51 20.42
N THR A 58 37.02 -5.41 21.62
CA THR A 58 37.12 -6.43 22.66
C THR A 58 36.51 -7.76 22.16
N PRO A 59 37.20 -8.91 22.34
CA PRO A 59 38.40 -9.14 23.17
C PRO A 59 39.76 -9.03 22.47
N PHE A 60 39.83 -8.61 21.20
CA PHE A 60 41.05 -8.69 20.37
C PHE A 60 41.98 -7.48 20.46
N GLY A 61 41.64 -6.45 21.25
CA GLY A 61 42.47 -5.26 21.49
C GLY A 61 42.41 -4.21 20.36
N SER A 62 42.25 -4.63 19.11
CA SER A 62 41.98 -3.77 17.95
C SER A 62 41.04 -4.44 16.94
N ASN A 63 40.41 -3.62 16.09
CA ASN A 63 39.66 -4.10 14.94
C ASN A 63 40.64 -4.56 13.84
N VAL A 64 40.44 -5.76 13.31
CA VAL A 64 41.30 -6.34 12.26
C VAL A 64 40.42 -6.65 11.06
N GLU A 65 40.59 -5.91 9.97
CA GLU A 65 39.81 -6.09 8.75
C GLU A 65 39.92 -7.52 8.22
N GLY A 66 38.78 -8.10 7.84
CA GLY A 66 38.72 -9.45 7.30
C GLY A 66 38.80 -10.56 8.34
N MET A 67 38.77 -10.25 9.65
CA MET A 67 38.65 -11.23 10.72
C MET A 67 37.21 -11.73 10.86
N TRP A 68 37.02 -13.04 11.09
CA TRP A 68 35.72 -13.68 11.24
C TRP A 68 35.61 -14.41 12.57
N VAL A 69 34.47 -14.27 13.25
CA VAL A 69 34.20 -14.89 14.56
C VAL A 69 32.73 -15.27 14.68
N TYR A 70 32.42 -16.27 15.50
CA TYR A 70 31.06 -16.53 15.93
C TYR A 70 30.79 -15.81 17.25
N ASN A 71 29.92 -14.81 17.25
CA ASN A 71 29.49 -14.15 18.47
C ASN A 71 28.48 -15.03 19.23
N THR A 72 28.65 -15.11 20.54
CA THR A 72 27.80 -15.88 21.46
C THR A 72 26.96 -14.99 22.38
N ALA A 73 27.24 -13.70 22.43
CA ALA A 73 26.61 -12.77 23.36
C ALA A 73 25.45 -12.00 22.74
N THR A 74 24.43 -11.70 23.55
CA THR A 74 23.51 -10.58 23.29
C THR A 74 23.94 -9.43 24.19
N ALA A 75 24.45 -8.34 23.61
CA ALA A 75 25.06 -7.25 24.37
C ALA A 75 24.95 -5.91 23.64
N GLY A 76 25.20 -4.82 24.37
CA GLY A 76 25.18 -3.46 23.86
C GLY A 76 23.77 -2.87 23.72
N THR A 77 23.69 -1.67 23.16
CA THR A 77 22.43 -0.93 22.94
C THR A 77 22.31 -0.54 21.48
N ALA A 78 21.08 -0.50 20.96
CA ALA A 78 20.82 -0.06 19.59
C ALA A 78 21.43 1.34 19.34
N PRO A 79 22.07 1.59 18.18
CA PRO A 79 22.19 0.70 17.01
C PRO A 79 23.43 -0.22 17.01
N ASN A 80 24.23 -0.23 18.09
CA ASN A 80 25.51 -0.95 18.15
C ASN A 80 25.43 -2.27 18.92
N ASN A 81 24.23 -2.78 19.16
CA ASN A 81 24.03 -4.05 19.85
C ASN A 81 24.47 -5.23 18.99
N VAL A 82 24.91 -6.29 19.65
CA VAL A 82 25.26 -7.57 19.03
C VAL A 82 24.28 -8.65 19.50
N ILE A 83 24.10 -9.66 18.66
CA ILE A 83 23.32 -10.87 18.93
C ILE A 83 24.14 -12.09 18.51
N PRO A 84 23.84 -13.30 18.99
CA PRO A 84 24.54 -14.50 18.55
C PRO A 84 24.49 -14.67 17.03
N GLY A 85 25.62 -14.94 16.40
CA GLY A 85 25.73 -15.01 14.94
C GLY A 85 27.16 -14.92 14.41
N LEU A 86 27.32 -15.09 13.11
CA LEU A 86 28.61 -14.96 12.43
C LEU A 86 28.89 -13.48 12.15
N TYR A 87 30.04 -12.97 12.58
CA TYR A 87 30.47 -11.60 12.33
C TYR A 87 31.79 -11.60 11.57
N TYR A 88 31.94 -10.63 10.66
CA TYR A 88 33.25 -10.22 10.16
C TYR A 88 33.57 -8.81 10.64
N ASN A 89 34.84 -8.50 10.78
CA ASN A 89 35.31 -7.15 11.11
C ASN A 89 35.70 -6.42 9.83
N ASP A 90 35.17 -5.21 9.63
CA ASP A 90 35.45 -4.37 8.45
C ASP A 90 36.67 -3.45 8.62
N GLY A 91 37.46 -3.67 9.68
CA GLY A 91 38.58 -2.80 10.08
C GLY A 91 38.20 -1.72 11.08
N THR A 92 36.90 -1.44 11.24
CA THR A 92 36.38 -0.41 12.16
C THR A 92 35.31 -0.93 13.12
N LYS A 93 34.56 -1.94 12.72
CA LYS A 93 33.46 -2.53 13.48
C LYS A 93 33.19 -3.97 13.07
N TRP A 94 32.46 -4.67 13.92
CA TRP A 94 31.84 -5.96 13.64
C TRP A 94 30.55 -5.79 12.85
N VAL A 95 30.48 -6.45 11.71
CA VAL A 95 29.31 -6.53 10.85
C VAL A 95 28.70 -7.93 11.00
N LEU A 96 27.45 -7.97 11.45
CA LEU A 96 26.69 -9.22 11.50
C LEU A 96 26.46 -9.69 10.07
N MET A 97 26.86 -10.92 9.78
CA MET A 97 26.45 -11.59 8.56
C MET A 97 25.00 -12.04 8.76
N SER A 98 24.05 -11.21 8.32
CA SER A 98 22.62 -11.51 8.39
C SER A 98 22.36 -12.83 7.66
N ILE A 99 21.97 -13.85 8.43
CA ILE A 99 21.43 -15.09 7.89
C ILE A 99 19.92 -15.04 8.16
N ASN A 100 19.14 -14.90 7.09
CA ASN A 100 17.70 -15.20 7.02
C ASN A 100 16.67 -14.16 7.46
N ASN A 101 17.04 -13.01 8.05
CA ASN A 101 16.02 -12.03 8.48
C ASN A 101 15.53 -11.13 7.33
N ASP A 102 16.39 -10.92 6.33
CA ASP A 102 16.12 -10.04 5.18
C ASP A 102 15.70 -10.81 3.92
N LEU A 103 15.54 -12.13 4.02
CA LEU A 103 15.02 -12.92 2.91
C LEU A 103 13.50 -12.74 2.81
N PRO A 104 12.95 -12.61 1.59
CA PRO A 104 11.52 -12.57 1.38
C PRO A 104 10.83 -13.80 1.98
N LYS A 105 9.74 -13.57 2.68
CA LYS A 105 8.88 -14.61 3.26
C LYS A 105 7.65 -14.79 2.40
N VAL A 106 7.12 -16.01 2.36
CA VAL A 106 5.88 -16.30 1.62
C VAL A 106 4.78 -15.38 2.13
N GLY A 107 4.15 -14.63 1.23
CA GLY A 107 3.12 -13.65 1.54
C GLY A 107 3.62 -12.20 1.64
N ASP A 108 4.93 -11.96 1.62
CA ASP A 108 5.47 -10.61 1.55
C ASP A 108 5.02 -9.93 0.26
N ILE A 109 4.70 -8.64 0.34
CA ILE A 109 4.34 -7.81 -0.80
C ILE A 109 5.37 -6.70 -0.96
N LYS A 110 5.80 -6.45 -2.20
CA LYS A 110 6.67 -5.32 -2.54
C LYS A 110 6.16 -4.55 -3.74
N SER A 111 6.47 -3.26 -3.78
CA SER A 111 6.37 -2.42 -4.99
C SER A 111 7.63 -2.56 -5.84
N SER A 112 7.49 -2.55 -7.16
CA SER A 112 8.62 -2.59 -8.10
C SER A 112 8.25 -1.98 -9.47
N MET A 113 9.25 -1.53 -10.22
CA MET A 113 9.11 -1.12 -11.62
C MET A 113 9.26 -2.30 -12.60
N ALA A 114 9.61 -3.50 -12.10
CA ALA A 114 9.71 -4.70 -12.90
C ALA A 114 8.35 -5.05 -13.52
N THR A 115 8.37 -5.49 -14.79
CA THR A 115 7.16 -5.81 -15.57
C THR A 115 6.84 -7.29 -15.64
N ALA A 116 7.69 -8.15 -15.07
CA ALA A 116 7.54 -9.61 -15.09
C ALA A 116 7.94 -10.24 -13.75
N ASP A 117 7.47 -11.47 -13.52
CA ASP A 117 7.85 -12.30 -12.38
C ASP A 117 9.36 -12.49 -12.31
N HIS A 118 9.93 -12.56 -11.11
CA HIS A 118 11.36 -12.73 -10.90
C HIS A 118 11.67 -13.27 -9.52
N ASP A 119 12.64 -14.17 -9.41
CA ASP A 119 13.18 -14.64 -8.13
C ASP A 119 12.14 -15.14 -7.09
N GLY A 120 11.04 -15.74 -7.53
CA GLY A 120 9.94 -16.19 -6.65
C GLY A 120 8.95 -15.09 -6.27
N TRP A 121 9.08 -13.89 -6.85
CA TRP A 121 8.12 -12.81 -6.82
C TRP A 121 7.19 -12.89 -8.03
N TYR A 122 5.89 -12.86 -7.77
CA TYR A 122 4.85 -12.98 -8.79
C TYR A 122 3.97 -11.74 -8.81
N LEU A 123 3.62 -11.26 -10.00
CA LEU A 123 2.78 -10.08 -10.18
C LEU A 123 1.38 -10.28 -9.58
N LEU A 124 0.91 -9.27 -8.84
CA LEU A 124 -0.47 -9.18 -8.38
C LEU A 124 -1.36 -8.59 -9.49
N ASN A 125 -1.56 -9.34 -10.56
CA ASN A 125 -2.32 -8.91 -11.73
C ASN A 125 -3.66 -9.63 -11.91
N GLY A 126 -4.07 -10.50 -10.98
CA GLY A 126 -5.29 -11.29 -11.10
C GLY A 126 -5.14 -12.62 -11.84
N ARG A 127 -3.93 -13.04 -12.20
CA ARG A 127 -3.69 -14.31 -12.91
C ARG A 127 -4.18 -15.52 -12.12
N THR A 128 -4.51 -16.59 -12.84
CA THR A 128 -4.89 -17.88 -12.25
C THR A 128 -3.71 -18.55 -11.56
N VAL A 129 -3.96 -19.12 -10.38
CA VAL A 129 -2.93 -19.77 -9.55
C VAL A 129 -2.33 -20.96 -10.27
N SER A 130 -3.11 -21.73 -11.03
CA SER A 130 -2.64 -22.88 -11.82
C SER A 130 -1.56 -22.56 -12.86
N THR A 131 -1.33 -21.29 -13.18
CA THR A 131 -0.25 -20.86 -14.09
C THR A 131 1.10 -20.67 -13.40
N LEU A 132 1.16 -20.78 -12.07
CA LEU A 132 2.38 -20.63 -11.28
C LEU A 132 3.15 -21.96 -11.22
N PRO A 133 4.44 -21.97 -10.87
CA PRO A 133 5.15 -23.20 -10.52
C PRO A 133 4.54 -23.90 -9.29
N ALA A 134 4.70 -25.22 -9.16
CA ALA A 134 4.02 -26.05 -8.16
C ALA A 134 4.22 -25.59 -6.69
N VAL A 135 5.45 -25.16 -6.34
CA VAL A 135 5.75 -24.63 -5.00
C VAL A 135 4.96 -23.34 -4.75
N SER A 136 5.00 -22.41 -5.70
CA SER A 136 4.28 -21.14 -5.64
C SER A 136 2.76 -21.31 -5.62
N GLN A 137 2.23 -22.33 -6.31
CA GLN A 137 0.81 -22.71 -6.23
C GLN A 137 0.44 -23.13 -4.82
N THR A 138 1.23 -24.04 -4.22
CA THR A 138 1.00 -24.53 -2.86
C THR A 138 1.02 -23.38 -1.86
N ASN A 139 1.99 -22.47 -2.01
CA ASN A 139 2.12 -21.29 -1.16
C ASN A 139 0.99 -20.27 -1.37
N ALA A 140 0.54 -20.03 -2.60
CA ALA A 140 -0.62 -19.18 -2.88
C ALA A 140 -1.89 -19.75 -2.23
N VAL A 141 -2.12 -21.07 -2.35
CA VAL A 141 -3.25 -21.75 -1.73
C VAL A 141 -3.18 -21.66 -0.21
N ALA A 142 -1.99 -21.83 0.38
CA ALA A 142 -1.78 -21.68 1.82
C ALA A 142 -2.08 -20.26 2.34
N LEU A 143 -1.89 -19.24 1.48
CA LEU A 143 -2.28 -17.85 1.76
C LEU A 143 -3.78 -17.56 1.52
N GLY A 144 -4.55 -18.55 1.06
CA GLY A 144 -5.98 -18.43 0.78
C GLY A 144 -6.33 -18.09 -0.67
N PHE A 145 -5.36 -18.05 -1.58
CA PHE A 145 -5.57 -17.80 -3.00
C PHE A 145 -5.67 -19.13 -3.76
N SER A 146 -6.88 -19.69 -3.85
CA SER A 146 -7.09 -21.02 -4.45
C SER A 146 -7.28 -21.01 -5.96
N THR A 147 -7.82 -19.93 -6.53
CA THR A 147 -8.17 -19.83 -7.94
C THR A 147 -7.32 -18.81 -8.69
N THR A 148 -7.25 -17.59 -8.16
CA THR A 148 -6.53 -16.45 -8.75
C THR A 148 -5.74 -15.71 -7.68
N LEU A 149 -4.58 -15.17 -8.06
CA LEU A 149 -3.91 -14.19 -7.22
C LEU A 149 -4.73 -12.88 -7.14
N PRO A 150 -4.58 -12.08 -6.09
CA PRO A 150 -5.16 -10.75 -6.04
C PRO A 150 -4.65 -9.86 -7.18
N SER A 151 -5.47 -8.90 -7.60
CA SER A 151 -5.05 -7.87 -8.56
C SER A 151 -4.90 -6.53 -7.87
N SER A 152 -3.75 -5.89 -8.03
CA SER A 152 -3.47 -4.52 -7.59
C SER A 152 -3.75 -3.47 -8.68
N ASN A 153 -4.32 -3.87 -9.81
CA ASN A 153 -4.62 -2.94 -10.91
C ASN A 153 -5.53 -1.81 -10.43
N ASP A 154 -5.09 -0.57 -10.60
CA ASP A 154 -5.85 0.64 -10.24
C ASP A 154 -6.28 0.67 -8.76
N ARG A 155 -5.42 0.14 -7.87
CA ARG A 155 -5.74 -0.02 -6.43
C ARG A 155 -4.60 0.43 -5.53
N ILE A 156 -5.00 0.95 -4.38
CA ILE A 156 -4.11 1.23 -3.25
C ILE A 156 -4.25 0.07 -2.25
N LEU A 157 -3.12 -0.49 -1.81
CA LEU A 157 -3.12 -1.52 -0.77
C LEU A 157 -3.37 -0.89 0.60
N LYS A 158 -4.22 -1.54 1.40
CA LYS A 158 -4.54 -1.13 2.77
C LYS A 158 -4.49 -2.31 3.72
N GLY A 159 -4.26 -2.03 5.00
CA GLY A 159 -4.46 -3.02 6.05
C GLY A 159 -5.93 -3.47 6.11
N LYS A 160 -6.14 -4.76 6.38
CA LYS A 160 -7.48 -5.28 6.67
C LYS A 160 -7.96 -4.76 8.02
N ASN A 161 -9.25 -4.48 8.15
CA ASN A 161 -9.89 -4.40 9.46
C ASN A 161 -10.31 -5.81 9.94
N ALA A 162 -11.02 -5.90 11.06
CA ALA A 162 -11.43 -7.18 11.63
C ALA A 162 -12.40 -7.97 10.73
N SER A 163 -13.30 -7.29 10.02
CA SER A 163 -14.38 -7.89 9.23
C SER A 163 -14.00 -8.18 7.78
N GLU A 164 -12.94 -7.56 7.27
CA GLU A 164 -12.49 -7.75 5.90
C GLU A 164 -11.67 -9.03 5.71
N ALA A 165 -11.97 -9.75 4.63
CA ALA A 165 -11.13 -10.82 4.14
C ALA A 165 -9.82 -10.28 3.56
N ILE A 166 -8.75 -11.08 3.63
CA ILE A 166 -7.50 -10.78 2.92
C ILE A 166 -7.79 -10.67 1.42
N ALA A 167 -7.15 -9.69 0.77
CA ALA A 167 -7.32 -9.40 -0.64
C ALA A 167 -8.75 -9.04 -1.10
N ALA A 168 -9.66 -8.74 -0.18
CA ALA A 168 -10.94 -8.15 -0.52
C ALA A 168 -10.72 -6.85 -1.31
N THR A 169 -11.44 -6.71 -2.41
CA THR A 169 -11.38 -5.52 -3.26
C THR A 169 -12.59 -4.63 -3.01
N GLY A 170 -12.40 -3.32 -3.14
CA GLY A 170 -13.46 -2.35 -2.92
C GLY A 170 -13.00 -0.94 -3.26
N GLY A 171 -13.87 0.04 -2.99
CA GLY A 171 -13.65 1.45 -3.32
C GLY A 171 -14.15 1.85 -4.72
N SER A 172 -14.12 3.14 -4.99
CA SER A 172 -14.46 3.73 -6.29
C SER A 172 -13.59 4.96 -6.51
N ASN A 173 -13.24 5.24 -7.76
CA ASN A 173 -12.39 6.37 -8.12
C ASN A 173 -13.14 7.71 -8.18
N SER A 174 -14.45 7.67 -7.96
CA SER A 174 -15.31 8.85 -7.93
C SER A 174 -16.53 8.59 -7.07
N TYR A 175 -17.19 9.67 -6.66
CA TYR A 175 -18.49 9.65 -6.00
C TYR A 175 -19.34 10.81 -6.48
N SER A 176 -20.65 10.62 -6.46
CA SER A 176 -21.63 11.68 -6.74
C SER A 176 -22.27 12.14 -5.44
N ILE A 177 -22.52 13.45 -5.33
CA ILE A 177 -23.27 14.02 -4.21
C ILE A 177 -24.76 13.81 -4.49
N ALA A 178 -25.44 13.02 -3.66
CA ALA A 178 -26.90 12.94 -3.68
C ALA A 178 -27.51 14.09 -2.87
N GLN A 179 -28.79 14.39 -3.09
CA GLN A 179 -29.49 15.41 -2.32
C GLN A 179 -29.42 15.15 -0.80
N ALA A 180 -29.47 13.89 -0.38
CA ALA A 180 -29.32 13.47 1.02
C ALA A 180 -27.92 13.77 1.61
N ASN A 181 -26.91 14.05 0.78
CA ASN A 181 -25.57 14.43 1.23
C ASN A 181 -25.40 15.96 1.33
N LEU A 182 -26.37 16.75 0.87
CA LEU A 182 -26.30 18.21 0.92
C LEU A 182 -26.62 18.71 2.34
N PRO A 183 -25.91 19.74 2.83
CA PRO A 183 -26.31 20.42 4.05
C PRO A 183 -27.71 21.01 3.95
N ASN A 184 -28.40 21.14 5.09
CA ASN A 184 -29.63 21.91 5.16
C ASN A 184 -29.31 23.40 4.99
N VAL A 185 -29.81 24.01 3.92
CA VAL A 185 -29.67 25.45 3.65
C VAL A 185 -31.05 26.09 3.60
N ASN A 186 -31.26 27.14 4.39
CA ASN A 186 -32.49 27.93 4.33
C ASN A 186 -32.39 28.92 3.17
N ILE A 187 -33.08 28.64 2.06
CA ILE A 187 -33.21 29.58 0.95
C ILE A 187 -34.45 30.43 1.22
N THR A 188 -34.25 31.64 1.74
CA THR A 188 -35.34 32.60 1.99
C THR A 188 -35.50 33.55 0.82
N GLY A 189 -36.73 33.77 0.37
CA GLY A 189 -37.09 34.82 -0.59
C GLY A 189 -38.38 35.51 -0.14
N THR A 190 -38.45 36.82 -0.33
CA THR A 190 -39.67 37.61 -0.08
C THR A 190 -40.32 37.98 -1.41
N THR A 191 -41.57 37.56 -1.64
CA THR A 191 -42.37 38.03 -2.78
C THR A 191 -42.99 39.38 -2.42
N ALA A 192 -42.77 40.42 -3.23
CA ALA A 192 -43.16 41.80 -2.90
C ALA A 192 -44.66 42.13 -3.06
N SER A 193 -45.50 41.17 -3.46
CA SER A 193 -46.91 41.45 -3.74
C SER A 193 -47.77 40.21 -3.49
N SER A 194 -48.80 40.34 -2.64
CA SER A 194 -49.91 39.39 -2.61
C SER A 194 -50.55 39.42 -4.01
N GLY A 195 -50.53 38.29 -4.72
CA GLY A 195 -51.13 38.20 -6.05
C GLY A 195 -52.57 38.71 -6.03
N ALA A 196 -52.87 39.70 -6.86
CA ALA A 196 -54.23 40.23 -7.01
C ALA A 196 -55.14 39.11 -7.52
N HIS A 197 -56.12 38.72 -6.73
CA HIS A 197 -57.15 37.76 -7.12
C HIS A 197 -58.54 38.40 -6.96
N THR A 198 -59.49 37.96 -7.78
CA THR A 198 -60.88 38.40 -7.74
C THR A 198 -61.77 37.21 -7.45
N HIS A 199 -62.71 37.38 -6.52
CA HIS A 199 -63.81 36.44 -6.34
C HIS A 199 -65.07 37.02 -6.98
N SER A 200 -65.73 36.23 -7.81
CA SER A 200 -67.06 36.53 -8.33
C SER A 200 -68.05 35.66 -7.61
N TYR A 201 -68.96 36.25 -6.84
CA TYR A 201 -70.12 35.55 -6.31
C TYR A 201 -71.40 36.26 -6.75
N THR A 202 -72.39 35.48 -7.15
CA THR A 202 -73.71 36.01 -7.54
C THR A 202 -74.56 36.14 -6.28
N ASN A 203 -74.69 37.34 -5.74
CA ASN A 203 -75.66 37.58 -4.67
C ASN A 203 -77.07 37.68 -5.27
N ARG A 204 -77.98 36.78 -4.90
CA ARG A 204 -79.40 36.84 -5.29
C ARG A 204 -80.18 37.68 -4.27
N GLY A 205 -79.80 38.95 -4.12
CA GLY A 205 -80.49 39.89 -3.24
C GLY A 205 -81.63 40.60 -3.97
N VAL A 206 -82.88 40.31 -3.62
CA VAL A 206 -84.04 41.11 -4.04
C VAL A 206 -84.07 42.42 -3.24
N ASN A 207 -83.66 43.53 -3.86
CA ASN A 207 -83.82 44.86 -3.28
C ASN A 207 -85.24 45.38 -3.55
N TYR A 208 -86.07 45.48 -2.50
CA TYR A 208 -87.41 46.07 -2.59
C TYR A 208 -87.30 47.60 -2.51
N TRP A 209 -87.29 48.27 -3.66
CA TRP A 209 -87.49 49.72 -3.72
C TRP A 209 -88.99 50.02 -3.84
N ASN A 210 -89.58 50.57 -2.78
CA ASN A 210 -90.93 51.10 -2.82
C ASN A 210 -90.91 52.50 -3.46
N TYR A 211 -91.24 52.59 -4.74
CA TYR A 211 -91.62 53.87 -5.34
C TYR A 211 -93.13 54.05 -5.19
N ASN A 212 -93.57 54.66 -4.09
CA ASN A 212 -94.98 54.90 -3.86
C ASN A 212 -95.41 56.22 -4.50
N ALA A 213 -95.91 56.14 -5.73
CA ALA A 213 -97.09 56.86 -6.19
C ALA A 213 -97.63 56.27 -7.50
N GLY A 214 -98.43 55.18 -7.38
CA GLY A 214 -99.43 54.82 -8.39
C GLY A 214 -99.01 53.87 -9.52
N SER A 215 -99.40 52.60 -9.36
CA SER A 215 -99.56 51.54 -10.38
C SER A 215 -98.38 50.58 -10.64
N ILE A 216 -98.67 49.29 -10.38
CA ILE A 216 -97.93 48.03 -10.65
C ILE A 216 -96.50 47.95 -10.07
N ASN A 217 -96.33 47.13 -9.02
CA ASN A 217 -95.01 46.72 -8.52
C ASN A 217 -94.25 45.96 -9.60
N THR A 218 -93.34 46.63 -10.30
CA THR A 218 -92.38 45.98 -11.19
C THR A 218 -91.16 45.57 -10.36
N THR A 219 -90.97 44.27 -10.15
CA THR A 219 -89.71 43.77 -9.58
C THR A 219 -88.63 43.84 -10.65
N ARG A 220 -87.75 44.85 -10.56
CA ARG A 220 -86.50 44.82 -11.34
C ARG A 220 -85.50 43.94 -10.60
N THR A 221 -85.31 42.70 -11.06
CA THR A 221 -84.13 41.92 -10.68
C THR A 221 -82.92 42.66 -11.25
N ILE A 222 -82.11 43.26 -10.40
CA ILE A 222 -80.80 43.75 -10.82
C ILE A 222 -79.91 42.52 -10.92
N ASP A 223 -79.76 41.99 -12.13
CA ASP A 223 -78.80 40.93 -12.38
C ASP A 223 -77.39 41.51 -12.29
N THR A 224 -76.67 41.05 -11.28
CA THR A 224 -75.21 41.09 -11.15
C THR A 224 -74.62 42.46 -10.76
N GLU A 225 -74.37 42.67 -9.47
CA GLU A 225 -73.43 43.69 -9.01
C GLU A 225 -72.06 43.03 -8.76
N THR A 226 -71.05 43.40 -9.56
CA THR A 226 -69.67 42.95 -9.33
C THR A 226 -69.10 43.71 -8.14
N ARG A 227 -68.96 43.04 -6.99
CA ARG A 227 -68.27 43.61 -5.81
C ARG A 227 -66.93 42.91 -5.61
N THR A 228 -65.85 43.67 -5.73
CA THR A 228 -64.49 43.22 -5.44
C THR A 228 -64.29 43.13 -3.92
N THR A 229 -63.99 41.95 -3.39
CA THR A 229 -63.54 41.81 -2.01
C THR A 229 -62.07 42.21 -1.90
N ALA A 230 -61.67 42.82 -0.78
CA ALA A 230 -60.26 43.13 -0.53
C ALA A 230 -59.41 41.84 -0.48
N ALA A 231 -58.13 41.95 -0.82
CA ALA A 231 -57.19 40.84 -0.95
C ALA A 231 -57.02 40.08 0.38
N ALA A 232 -57.66 38.93 0.53
CA ALA A 232 -57.40 38.01 1.62
C ALA A 232 -57.85 36.60 1.24
N GLY A 233 -56.89 35.81 0.76
CA GLY A 233 -57.01 34.37 0.55
C GLY A 233 -55.61 33.77 0.67
N ASP A 234 -55.40 32.94 1.70
CA ASP A 234 -54.14 32.23 1.88
C ASP A 234 -53.91 31.32 0.66
N HIS A 235 -52.87 31.63 -0.12
CA HIS A 235 -52.40 30.77 -1.18
C HIS A 235 -50.89 30.63 -1.08
N SER A 236 -50.40 29.45 -1.42
CA SER A 236 -48.97 29.13 -1.42
C SER A 236 -48.40 29.27 -2.83
N HIS A 237 -47.31 30.00 -2.97
CA HIS A 237 -46.49 29.95 -4.17
C HIS A 237 -45.46 28.84 -4.04
N THR A 238 -45.49 27.87 -4.95
CA THR A 238 -44.39 26.92 -5.13
C THR A 238 -43.44 27.48 -6.18
N ILE A 239 -42.30 27.98 -5.73
CA ILE A 239 -41.21 28.42 -6.62
C ILE A 239 -40.15 27.31 -6.59
N SER A 240 -39.86 26.72 -7.75
CA SER A 240 -38.77 25.78 -7.91
C SER A 240 -37.67 26.43 -8.76
N VAL A 241 -36.47 26.54 -8.20
CA VAL A 241 -35.28 26.98 -8.91
C VAL A 241 -34.31 25.79 -9.01
N ALA A 242 -33.75 25.57 -10.19
CA ALA A 242 -32.69 24.59 -10.33
C ALA A 242 -31.47 25.06 -9.52
N SER A 243 -30.81 24.16 -8.80
CA SER A 243 -29.56 24.49 -8.10
C SER A 243 -28.39 24.79 -9.05
N GLY A 244 -28.56 24.52 -10.36
CA GLY A 244 -27.54 24.73 -11.39
C GLY A 244 -26.43 23.67 -11.44
N GLY A 245 -26.52 22.62 -10.60
CA GLY A 245 -25.56 21.51 -10.61
C GLY A 245 -25.70 20.59 -11.82
N THR A 246 -24.59 19.99 -12.25
CA THR A 246 -24.53 19.06 -13.40
C THR A 246 -24.60 17.59 -13.00
N ASN A 247 -24.62 17.28 -11.70
CA ASN A 247 -24.45 15.92 -11.15
C ASN A 247 -23.15 15.23 -11.62
N THR A 248 -22.16 15.99 -12.08
CA THR A 248 -20.84 15.45 -12.44
C THR A 248 -20.19 14.84 -11.21
N ALA A 249 -19.75 13.59 -11.32
CA ALA A 249 -19.08 12.89 -10.23
C ALA A 249 -17.77 13.62 -9.86
N ILE A 250 -17.49 13.66 -8.56
CA ILE A 250 -16.24 14.19 -8.03
C ILE A 250 -15.21 13.05 -8.07
N THR A 251 -14.10 13.28 -8.76
CA THR A 251 -12.98 12.33 -8.79
C THR A 251 -12.31 12.25 -7.42
N GLN A 252 -12.16 11.04 -6.91
CA GLN A 252 -11.50 10.72 -5.65
C GLN A 252 -10.21 9.94 -5.95
N TYR A 253 -9.24 10.62 -6.54
CA TYR A 253 -7.93 10.05 -6.88
C TYR A 253 -6.83 10.85 -6.18
N PRO A 254 -6.19 10.32 -5.11
CA PRO A 254 -5.04 10.98 -4.50
C PRO A 254 -3.89 11.16 -5.49
N LYS A 255 -3.03 12.16 -5.28
CA LYS A 255 -1.76 12.25 -6.04
C LYS A 255 -0.94 10.97 -5.78
N HIS A 256 -0.49 10.31 -6.83
CA HIS A 256 0.16 9.00 -6.73
C HIS A 256 1.22 8.80 -7.81
N LEU A 257 2.09 7.81 -7.59
CA LEU A 257 3.00 7.24 -8.58
C LEU A 257 2.61 5.78 -8.79
N VAL A 258 2.47 5.37 -10.04
CA VAL A 258 2.05 4.00 -10.39
C VAL A 258 3.27 3.10 -10.49
N VAL A 259 3.22 1.99 -9.76
CA VAL A 259 4.22 0.92 -9.74
C VAL A 259 3.51 -0.43 -9.73
N GLN A 260 4.23 -1.49 -10.09
CA GLN A 260 3.71 -2.85 -10.02
C GLN A 260 3.84 -3.40 -8.60
N TYR A 261 2.88 -4.20 -8.16
CA TYR A 261 2.99 -4.95 -6.89
C TYR A 261 3.23 -6.42 -7.16
N PHE A 262 4.08 -7.00 -6.31
CA PHE A 262 4.46 -8.41 -6.35
C PHE A 262 4.22 -9.06 -5.00
N ILE A 263 3.88 -10.34 -5.02
CA ILE A 263 3.84 -11.21 -3.84
C ILE A 263 4.95 -12.26 -3.92
N TYR A 264 5.65 -12.49 -2.82
CA TYR A 264 6.63 -13.57 -2.76
C TYR A 264 5.92 -14.90 -2.47
N LEU A 265 6.11 -15.88 -3.33
CA LEU A 265 5.54 -17.23 -3.20
C LEU A 265 6.61 -18.32 -3.21
N GLY A 266 7.90 -17.95 -3.14
CA GLY A 266 9.01 -18.90 -3.19
C GLY A 266 9.48 -19.24 -4.59
N LYS A 267 10.63 -19.90 -4.65
CA LYS A 267 11.25 -20.47 -5.84
C LYS A 267 10.92 -21.96 -5.93
#